data_AF-A0A7S1FG18-F1
#
_entry.id   AF-A0A7S1FG18-F1
#
_cell.length_a   1.000
_cell.length_b   1.000
_cell.length_c   1.000
_cell.angle_alpha   90.00
_cell.angle_beta   90.00
_cell.angle_gamma   90.00
#
_symmetry.space_group_name_H-M   'P 1'
#
loop_
_entity.id
_entity.type
_entity.pdbx_description
1 polymer ?
#
loop_
_entity_poly.entity_id
_entity_poly.type
_entity_poly.pdbx_seq_one_letter_code
_entity_poly.pdbx_strand_id
1 'polypeptide(L)'
;GREEFHFVRDHDSQQAIYPAKAKASDTGIPVRGPDHLGEGKHWEVRGCPGELVYVKLRVNAEVSMDLSTGSGISKSWESRGGWGRHQYYVTGTLNSGQSRMLTMDSSAP
;
A
#
# COMPACT_ATOMS: atom_id res chain seq x y z
N GLY A 1 21.25 4.01 -3.29
CA GLY A 1 20.25 4.17 -4.36
C GLY A 1 18.86 4.23 -3.75
N ARG A 2 17.90 4.70 -4.53
CA ARG A 2 16.48 4.69 -4.18
C ARG A 2 15.72 4.15 -5.38
N GLU A 3 14.87 3.17 -5.15
CA GLU A 3 14.01 2.58 -6.17
C GLU A 3 12.56 2.56 -5.67
N GLU A 4 11.62 2.57 -6.60
CA GLU A 4 10.18 2.49 -6.31
C GLU A 4 9.56 1.40 -7.17
N PHE A 5 8.67 0.61 -6.57
CA PHE A 5 7.99 -0.47 -7.29
C PHE A 5 6.58 -0.73 -6.79
N HIS A 6 5.80 -1.40 -7.63
CA HIS A 6 4.57 -2.11 -7.28
C HIS A 6 4.47 -3.37 -8.14
N PHE A 7 3.50 -4.24 -7.86
CA PHE A 7 3.27 -5.43 -8.70
C PHE A 7 2.13 -5.19 -9.67
N VAL A 8 2.26 -5.72 -10.87
CA VAL A 8 1.21 -5.70 -11.89
C VAL A 8 1.00 -7.15 -12.34
N ARG A 9 -0.22 -7.65 -12.24
CA ARG A 9 -0.54 -9.01 -12.67
C ARG A 9 -0.67 -9.07 -14.18
N ASP A 10 0.00 -10.02 -14.83
CA ASP A 10 -0.11 -10.29 -16.27
C ASP A 10 0.10 -9.05 -17.17
N HIS A 11 0.95 -8.11 -16.73
CA HIS A 11 1.16 -6.82 -17.39
C HIS A 11 -0.11 -5.94 -17.54
N ASP A 12 -1.18 -6.24 -16.80
CA ASP A 12 -2.42 -5.47 -16.79
C ASP A 12 -2.41 -4.43 -15.66
N SER A 13 -2.26 -3.15 -16.01
CA SER A 13 -2.28 -2.03 -15.06
C SER A 13 -3.61 -1.88 -14.31
N GLN A 14 -4.69 -2.51 -14.78
CA GLN A 14 -5.95 -2.58 -14.07
C GLN A 14 -5.92 -3.56 -12.89
N GLN A 15 -4.84 -4.32 -12.76
CA GLN A 15 -4.64 -5.36 -11.75
C GLN A 15 -3.32 -5.15 -11.00
N ALA A 16 -3.15 -3.95 -10.47
CA ALA A 16 -1.97 -3.57 -9.70
C ALA A 16 -2.13 -3.92 -8.22
N ILE A 17 -1.06 -4.39 -7.58
CA ILE A 17 -0.97 -4.60 -6.12
C ILE A 17 0.09 -3.64 -5.60
N TYR A 18 -0.30 -2.76 -4.69
CA TYR A 18 0.43 -1.54 -4.36
C TYR A 18 0.15 -1.09 -2.91
N PRO A 19 0.94 -0.16 -2.33
CA PRO A 19 0.66 0.38 -1.00
C PRO A 19 -0.43 1.45 -1.01
N ALA A 20 -1.18 1.62 0.08
CA ALA A 20 -2.22 2.65 0.15
C ALA A 20 -1.74 4.11 -0.02
N LYS A 21 -0.43 4.37 0.13
CA LYS A 21 0.19 5.69 -0.01
C LYS A 21 1.44 5.60 -0.89
N ALA A 22 1.75 6.69 -1.60
CA ALA A 22 2.99 6.82 -2.35
C ALA A 22 4.23 6.81 -1.44
N LYS A 23 5.37 6.38 -1.97
CA LYS A 23 6.67 6.34 -1.28
C LYS A 23 6.58 5.59 0.05
N ALA A 24 5.84 4.48 0.06
CA ALA A 24 5.56 3.73 1.28
C ALA A 24 6.84 3.06 1.80
N SER A 25 7.37 3.63 2.88
CA SER A 25 8.52 3.09 3.63
C SER A 25 8.13 2.65 5.05
N ASP A 26 7.00 3.14 5.55
CA ASP A 26 6.35 2.76 6.81
C ASP A 26 5.50 1.50 6.63
N THR A 27 5.72 0.49 7.47
CA THR A 27 5.04 -0.81 7.45
C THR A 27 3.59 -0.74 7.92
N GLY A 28 3.17 0.35 8.57
CA GLY A 28 1.77 0.58 8.95
C GLY A 28 0.84 0.89 7.77
N ILE A 29 1.40 1.14 6.58
CA ILE A 29 0.65 1.43 5.35
C ILE A 29 0.12 0.13 4.75
N PRO A 30 -1.21 -0.04 4.59
CA PRO A 30 -1.75 -1.31 4.12
C PRO A 30 -1.49 -1.56 2.64
N VAL A 31 -1.43 -2.85 2.28
CA VAL A 31 -1.44 -3.31 0.88
C VAL A 31 -2.84 -3.18 0.29
N ARG A 32 -2.93 -2.84 -1.00
CA ARG A 32 -4.13 -2.60 -1.80
C ARG A 32 -4.10 -3.37 -3.12
N GLY A 33 -5.24 -3.38 -3.80
CA GLY A 33 -5.45 -4.12 -5.04
C GLY A 33 -5.77 -5.61 -4.83
N PRO A 34 -5.83 -6.39 -5.92
CA PRO A 34 -5.55 -5.98 -7.30
C PRO A 34 -6.65 -5.07 -7.89
N ASP A 35 -6.28 -3.84 -8.27
CA ASP A 35 -7.18 -2.89 -8.95
C ASP A 35 -6.37 -1.81 -9.73
N HIS A 36 -7.08 -0.85 -10.35
CA HIS A 36 -6.49 0.20 -11.19
C HIS A 36 -6.09 1.48 -10.43
N LEU A 37 -6.32 1.54 -9.12
CA LEU A 37 -6.12 2.73 -8.29
C LEU A 37 -4.68 2.87 -7.76
N GLY A 38 -3.75 2.06 -8.30
CA GLY A 38 -2.35 1.99 -7.90
C GLY A 38 -1.42 3.02 -8.54
N GLU A 39 -1.91 3.85 -9.45
CA GLU A 39 -1.10 4.87 -10.12
C GLU A 39 -0.43 5.81 -9.10
N GLY A 40 0.89 5.99 -9.25
CA GLY A 40 1.72 6.83 -8.37
C GLY A 40 1.92 6.27 -6.96
N LYS A 41 1.42 5.05 -6.66
CA LYS A 41 1.54 4.43 -5.35
C LYS A 41 2.53 3.27 -5.43
N HIS A 42 3.71 3.52 -4.86
CA HIS A 42 4.84 2.60 -4.89
C HIS A 42 5.44 2.43 -3.50
N TRP A 43 5.96 1.23 -3.25
CA TRP A 43 6.85 1.00 -2.12
C TRP A 43 8.20 1.61 -2.42
N GLU A 44 8.79 2.25 -1.42
CA GLU A 44 10.12 2.85 -1.54
C GLU A 44 11.18 1.92 -0.97
N VAL A 45 12.19 1.62 -1.77
CA VAL A 45 13.36 0.83 -1.39
C VAL A 45 14.58 1.73 -1.35
N ARG A 46 15.38 1.57 -0.30
CA ARG A 46 16.68 2.22 -0.17
C ARG A 46 17.72 1.17 0.18
N GLY A 47 18.88 1.28 -0.44
CA GLY A 47 19.99 0.35 -0.25
C GLY A 47 21.27 0.87 -0.88
N CYS A 48 22.37 0.16 -0.65
CA CYS A 48 23.64 0.45 -1.31
C CYS A 48 23.55 0.12 -2.81
N PRO A 49 24.22 0.87 -3.70
CA PRO A 49 24.33 0.46 -5.10
C PRO A 49 24.87 -0.97 -5.21
N GLY A 50 24.21 -1.80 -6.03
CA GLY A 50 24.55 -3.22 -6.17
C GLY A 50 24.04 -4.14 -5.06
N GLU A 51 23.34 -3.61 -4.05
CA GLU A 51 22.71 -4.43 -3.01
C GLU A 51 21.52 -5.22 -3.59
N LEU A 52 21.48 -6.51 -3.27
CA LEU A 52 20.35 -7.36 -3.61
C LEU A 52 19.17 -7.06 -2.68
N VAL A 53 18.02 -6.82 -3.30
CA VAL A 53 16.73 -6.64 -2.64
C VAL A 53 15.85 -7.81 -3.02
N TYR A 54 15.34 -8.51 -2.02
CA TYR A 54 14.40 -9.60 -2.18
C TYR A 54 13.00 -9.08 -1.88
N VAL A 55 12.08 -9.27 -2.81
CA VAL A 55 10.67 -8.94 -2.65
C VAL A 55 9.85 -10.22 -2.73
N LYS A 56 8.93 -10.39 -1.79
CA LYS A 56 8.06 -11.58 -1.72
C LYS A 56 6.62 -11.13 -1.58
N LEU A 57 5.83 -11.42 -2.61
CA LEU A 57 4.39 -11.21 -2.61
C LEU A 57 3.70 -12.52 -2.19
N ARG A 58 2.74 -12.44 -1.29
CA ARG A 58 1.79 -13.53 -1.00
C ARG A 58 0.37 -13.02 -1.26
N VAL A 59 -0.41 -13.79 -2.01
CA VAL A 59 -1.79 -13.44 -2.36
C VAL A 59 -2.70 -14.62 -1.99
N ASN A 60 -3.43 -14.48 -0.89
CA ASN A 60 -4.47 -15.41 -0.44
C ASN A 60 -5.77 -14.61 -0.20
N ALA A 61 -6.52 -14.91 0.87
CA ALA A 61 -7.60 -14.03 1.36
C ALA A 61 -7.08 -12.65 1.80
N GLU A 62 -5.83 -12.63 2.28
CA GLU A 62 -5.07 -11.42 2.59
C GLU A 62 -3.84 -11.35 1.67
N VAL A 63 -3.40 -10.13 1.40
CA VAL A 63 -2.21 -9.85 0.59
C VAL A 63 -1.10 -9.33 1.48
N SER A 64 0.09 -9.92 1.39
CA SER A 64 1.28 -9.44 2.09
C SER A 64 2.43 -9.20 1.12
N MET A 65 3.23 -8.15 1.39
CA MET A 65 4.47 -7.87 0.70
C MET A 65 5.60 -7.85 1.73
N ASP A 66 6.58 -8.72 1.59
CA ASP A 66 7.82 -8.68 2.36
C ASP A 66 8.95 -8.14 1.49
N LEU A 67 9.78 -7.30 2.08
CA LEU A 67 11.03 -6.82 1.52
C LEU A 67 12.16 -7.17 2.46
N SER A 68 13.23 -7.77 1.93
CA SER A 68 14.47 -7.92 2.66
C SER A 68 15.68 -7.53 1.81
N THR A 69 16.77 -7.12 2.46
CA THR A 69 18.01 -6.72 1.79
C THR A 69 19.20 -7.54 2.29
N GLY A 70 20.28 -7.59 1.50
CA GLY A 70 21.53 -8.23 1.93
C GLY A 70 22.14 -7.65 3.21
N SER A 71 21.87 -6.37 3.51
CA SER A 71 22.27 -5.72 4.76
C SER A 71 21.43 -6.09 5.99
N GLY A 72 20.40 -6.93 5.84
CA GLY A 72 19.56 -7.41 6.94
C GLY A 72 18.36 -6.51 7.25
N ILE A 73 18.05 -5.51 6.43
CA ILE A 73 16.78 -4.78 6.53
C ILE A 73 15.66 -5.75 6.16
N SER A 74 14.60 -5.77 6.96
CA SER A 74 13.38 -6.52 6.70
C SER A 74 12.15 -5.66 6.98
N LYS A 75 11.21 -5.63 6.04
CA LYS A 75 9.95 -4.89 6.14
C LYS A 75 8.81 -5.75 5.59
N SER A 76 7.66 -5.68 6.25
CA SER A 76 6.46 -6.39 5.83
C SER A 76 5.28 -5.43 5.83
N TRP A 77 4.48 -5.50 4.78
CA TRP A 77 3.21 -4.79 4.63
C TRP A 77 2.10 -5.81 4.42
N GLU A 78 0.94 -5.54 5.02
CA GLU A 78 -0.21 -6.44 4.95
C GLU A 78 -1.47 -5.68 4.53
N SER A 79 -2.38 -6.35 3.83
CA SER A 79 -3.71 -5.84 3.56
C SER A 79 -4.53 -5.78 4.84
N ARG A 80 -5.47 -4.85 4.95
CA ARG A 80 -6.42 -4.81 6.07
C ARG A 80 -7.72 -5.51 5.69
N GLY A 81 -8.16 -6.42 6.54
CA GLY A 81 -9.49 -7.04 6.46
C GLY A 81 -10.60 -6.17 7.04
N GLY A 82 -11.84 -6.65 6.88
CA GLY A 82 -13.04 -6.05 7.48
C GLY A 82 -13.29 -4.59 7.12
N TRP A 83 -13.92 -3.84 8.01
CA TRP A 83 -14.21 -2.41 7.83
C TRP A 83 -12.96 -1.54 7.73
N GLY A 84 -11.86 -1.95 8.36
CA GLY A 84 -10.56 -1.27 8.31
C GLY A 84 -9.92 -1.23 6.92
N ARG A 85 -10.50 -1.93 5.94
CA ARG A 85 -10.09 -1.86 4.54
C ARG A 85 -10.49 -0.55 3.86
N HIS A 86 -11.54 0.14 4.31
CA HIS A 86 -11.99 1.37 3.64
C HIS A 86 -11.70 2.59 4.50
N GLN A 87 -11.31 3.69 3.84
CA GLN A 87 -11.27 5.01 4.45
C GLN A 87 -12.31 5.86 3.72
N TYR A 88 -13.25 6.39 4.49
CA TYR A 88 -14.30 7.24 3.94
C TYR A 88 -13.95 8.69 4.20
N TYR A 89 -14.28 9.54 3.24
CA TYR A 89 -14.10 10.98 3.31
C TYR A 89 -15.43 11.65 2.97
N VAL A 90 -15.73 12.73 3.66
CA VAL A 90 -16.84 13.62 3.30
C VAL A 90 -16.29 14.85 2.61
N THR A 91 -16.93 15.28 1.54
CA THR A 91 -16.62 16.52 0.81
C THR A 91 -17.92 17.20 0.39
N GLY A 92 -17.99 18.53 0.48
CA GLY A 92 -19.16 19.31 0.13
C GLY A 92 -19.05 20.77 0.53
N THR A 93 -20.13 21.53 0.37
CA THR A 93 -20.18 22.95 0.76
C THR A 93 -19.94 23.14 2.26
N LEU A 94 -20.40 22.20 3.08
CA LEU A 94 -20.23 22.14 4.54
C LEU A 94 -18.76 22.13 4.99
N ASN A 95 -17.84 21.71 4.12
CA ASN A 95 -16.41 21.71 4.40
C ASN A 95 -15.59 22.45 3.34
N SER A 96 -16.22 23.44 2.68
CA SER A 96 -15.60 24.27 1.65
C SER A 96 -14.93 23.46 0.52
N GLY A 97 -15.47 22.28 0.22
CA GLY A 97 -14.93 21.34 -0.78
C GLY A 97 -13.69 20.58 -0.32
N GLN A 98 -13.23 20.74 0.92
CA GLN A 98 -12.08 20.00 1.45
C GLN A 98 -12.50 18.59 1.86
N SER A 99 -11.78 17.58 1.39
CA SER A 99 -12.02 16.20 1.84
C SER A 99 -11.60 16.02 3.30
N ARG A 100 -12.55 15.64 4.16
CA ARG A 100 -12.30 15.31 5.57
C ARG A 100 -12.54 13.84 5.83
N MET A 101 -11.57 13.18 6.47
CA MET A 101 -11.66 11.75 6.79
C MET A 101 -12.72 11.51 7.87
N LEU A 102 -13.54 10.50 7.66
CA LEU A 102 -14.52 10.02 8.64
C LEU A 102 -13.88 8.98 9.56
N THR A 103 -14.25 9.04 10.84
CA THR A 103 -13.90 8.02 11.82
C THR A 103 -15.08 7.10 11.99
N MET A 104 -14.84 5.78 11.95
CA MET A 104 -15.86 4.78 12.22
C MET A 104 -16.31 4.86 13.68
N ASP A 105 -17.62 4.82 13.90
CA ASP A 105 -18.21 4.62 15.21
C ASP A 105 -18.19 3.11 15.53
N SER A 106 -17.39 2.70 16.52
CA SER A 106 -17.27 1.30 16.90
C SER A 106 -18.50 0.74 17.62
N SER A 107 -19.45 1.60 18.03
CA SER A 107 -20.69 1.18 18.68
C SER A 107 -21.83 0.85 17.70
N ALA A 108 -21.67 1.22 16.42
CA ALA A 108 -22.63 0.96 15.34
C ALA A 108 -21.89 0.52 14.05
N PRO A 109 -21.41 -0.74 14.01
CA PRO A 109 -20.59 -1.26 12.91
C PRO A 109 -21.35 -1.45 11.59
#